data_AF-A0A9W4I427-F1
#
_entry.id   AF-A0A9W4I427-F1
#
_cell.length_a   1.000
_cell.length_b   1.000
_cell.length_c   1.000
_cell.angle_alpha   90.00
_cell.angle_beta   90.00
_cell.angle_gamma   90.00
#
_symmetry.space_group_name_H-M   'P 1'
#
loop_
_entity.id
_entity.type
_entity.pdbx_description
1 polymer ?
#
loop_
_entity_poly.entity_id
_entity_poly.type
_entity_poly.pdbx_seq_one_letter_code
_entity_poly.pdbx_strand_id
1 'polypeptide(L)'
;MNPLTFWKEHQSQFPAIAALAQDALSFSATGTGVERLFNTTRDICHYYRGKIKSKTIEDLMMFLCTSKFDIEEQKAKLLKEFFI
;
A
#
# COMPACT_ATOMS: atom_id res chain seq x y z
N MET A 1 -6.99 -19.49 -4.61
CA MET A 1 -5.60 -19.76 -4.18
C MET A 1 -4.80 -18.47 -4.35
N ASN A 2 -4.17 -17.94 -3.29
CA ASN A 2 -3.38 -16.70 -3.37
C ASN A 2 -1.92 -17.05 -3.73
N PRO A 3 -1.36 -16.51 -4.84
CA PRO A 3 0.02 -16.79 -5.26
C PRO A 3 1.08 -16.52 -4.17
N LEU A 4 0.90 -15.47 -3.36
CA LEU A 4 1.82 -15.15 -2.27
C LEU A 4 1.78 -16.20 -1.15
N THR A 5 0.61 -16.79 -0.88
CA THR A 5 0.46 -17.86 0.11
C THR A 5 1.17 -19.13 -0.35
N PHE A 6 1.04 -19.47 -1.63
CA PHE A 6 1.75 -20.61 -2.22
C PHE A 6 3.27 -20.48 -2.09
N TRP A 7 3.84 -19.33 -2.47
CA TRP A 7 5.28 -19.11 -2.38
C TRP A 7 5.79 -19.04 -0.93
N LYS A 8 4.97 -18.56 0.01
CA LYS A 8 5.27 -18.58 1.44
C LYS A 8 5.38 -20.00 2.00
N GLU A 9 4.48 -20.90 1.59
CA GLU A 9 4.51 -22.31 2.01
C GLU A 9 5.71 -23.07 1.42
N HIS A 10 6.16 -22.69 0.23
CA HIS A 10 7.28 -23.34 -0.49
C HIS A 10 8.63 -22.63 -0.31
N GLN A 11 8.71 -21.63 0.56
CA GLN A 11 9.92 -20.83 0.77
C GLN A 11 11.10 -21.66 1.28
N SER A 12 10.86 -22.70 2.09
CA SER A 12 11.91 -23.60 2.57
C SER A 12 12.50 -24.49 1.47
N GLN A 13 11.69 -24.83 0.46
CA GLN A 13 12.09 -25.68 -0.67
C GLN A 13 12.77 -24.86 -1.77
N PHE A 14 12.33 -23.62 -1.98
CA PHE A 14 12.83 -22.74 -3.04
C PHE A 14 13.11 -21.33 -2.53
N PRO A 15 14.08 -21.13 -1.61
CA PRO A 15 14.27 -19.84 -0.93
C PRO A 15 14.55 -18.67 -1.87
N ALA A 16 15.39 -18.87 -2.89
CA ALA A 16 15.72 -17.82 -3.84
C ALA A 16 14.55 -17.47 -4.78
N ILE A 17 13.81 -18.48 -5.24
CA ILE A 17 12.69 -18.29 -6.18
C ILE A 17 11.49 -17.72 -5.43
N ALA A 18 11.23 -18.18 -4.20
CA ALA A 18 10.16 -17.65 -3.37
C ALA A 18 10.38 -16.17 -3.02
N ALA A 19 11.63 -15.76 -2.75
CA ALA A 19 11.97 -14.35 -2.55
C ALA A 19 11.69 -13.52 -3.82
N LEU A 20 12.17 -13.99 -4.99
CA LEU A 20 11.91 -13.32 -6.27
C LEU A 20 10.42 -13.22 -6.59
N ALA A 21 9.67 -14.30 -6.35
CA ALA A 21 8.24 -14.33 -6.58
C ALA A 21 7.49 -13.40 -5.62
N GLN A 22 7.90 -13.33 -4.36
CA GLN A 22 7.34 -12.39 -3.39
C GLN A 22 7.56 -10.95 -3.85
N ASP A 23 8.77 -10.60 -4.29
CA ASP A 23 9.06 -9.27 -4.84
C ASP A 23 8.16 -8.99 -6.04
N ALA A 24 8.21 -9.84 -7.06
CA ALA A 24 7.45 -9.66 -8.30
C ALA A 24 5.93 -9.56 -8.10
N LEU A 25 5.37 -10.33 -7.16
CA LEU A 25 3.93 -10.37 -6.87
C LEU A 25 3.49 -9.29 -5.87
N SER A 26 4.42 -8.72 -5.10
CA SER A 26 4.13 -7.61 -4.17
C SER A 26 3.94 -6.27 -4.88
N PHE A 27 4.50 -6.13 -6.09
CA PHE A 27 4.26 -4.97 -6.92
C PHE A 27 2.84 -5.01 -7.48
N SER A 28 2.06 -3.97 -7.18
CA SER A 28 0.80 -3.73 -7.89
C SER A 28 1.14 -3.51 -9.37
N ALA A 29 0.65 -4.38 -10.25
CA ALA A 29 0.86 -4.26 -11.71
C ALA A 29 0.29 -2.94 -12.28
N THR A 30 -0.57 -2.27 -11.53
CA THR A 30 -1.11 -0.95 -11.83
C THR A 30 -0.64 0.09 -10.81
N GLY A 31 -0.08 1.20 -11.29
CA GLY A 31 0.34 2.37 -10.49
C GLY A 31 -0.80 3.13 -9.80
N THR A 32 -2.03 2.60 -9.85
CA THR A 32 -3.25 3.26 -9.34
C THR A 32 -3.16 3.61 -7.85
N GLY A 33 -2.36 2.87 -7.07
CA GLY A 33 -2.11 3.19 -5.66
C GLY A 33 -1.40 4.53 -5.46
N VAL A 34 -0.30 4.75 -6.18
CA VAL A 34 0.47 6.01 -6.11
C VAL A 34 -0.31 7.16 -6.76
N GLU A 35 -1.01 6.93 -7.86
CA GLU A 35 -1.84 7.95 -8.51
C GLU A 35 -2.98 8.44 -7.62
N ARG A 36 -3.68 7.54 -6.90
CA ARG A 36 -4.70 7.92 -5.92
C ARG A 36 -4.12 8.71 -4.75
N LEU A 37 -2.90 8.38 -4.31
CA LEU A 37 -2.20 9.13 -3.27
C LEU A 37 -1.88 10.55 -3.74
N PHE A 38 -1.25 10.69 -4.92
CA PHE A 38 -0.96 11.99 -5.53
C PHE A 38 -2.22 12.82 -5.79
N ASN A 39 -3.32 12.18 -6.20
CA ASN A 39 -4.59 12.87 -6.37
C ASN A 39 -5.16 13.38 -5.03
N THR A 40 -5.00 12.62 -3.94
CA THR A 40 -5.40 13.08 -2.59
C THR A 40 -4.54 14.29 -2.17
N THR A 41 -3.25 14.30 -2.50
CA THR A 41 -2.38 15.42 -2.15
C THR A 41 -2.61 16.66 -3.00
N ARG A 42 -3.10 16.49 -4.23
CA ARG A 42 -3.55 17.63 -5.04
C ARG A 42 -4.56 18.47 -4.26
N ASP A 43 -5.52 17.85 -3.58
CA ASP A 43 -6.55 18.56 -2.82
C ASP A 43 -5.97 19.33 -1.62
N ILE A 44 -4.98 18.75 -0.94
CA ILE A 44 -4.24 19.38 0.16
C ILE A 44 -3.45 20.59 -0.37
N CYS A 45 -2.63 20.40 -1.38
CA CYS A 45 -1.80 21.47 -1.95
C CYS A 45 -2.66 22.57 -2.58
N HIS A 46 -3.78 22.21 -3.18
CA HIS A 46 -4.74 23.13 -3.79
C HIS A 46 -5.48 23.96 -2.74
N TYR A 47 -5.87 23.36 -1.61
CA TYR A 47 -6.57 24.06 -0.53
C TYR A 47 -5.65 24.99 0.28
N TYR A 48 -4.38 24.60 0.49
CA TYR A 48 -3.41 25.36 1.30
C TYR A 48 -2.42 26.21 0.48
N ARG A 49 -2.89 26.81 -0.63
CA ARG A 49 -2.11 27.55 -1.64
C ARG A 49 -1.27 28.75 -1.13
N GLY A 50 -1.19 28.95 0.18
CA GLY A 50 -0.44 30.01 0.84
C GLY A 50 1.06 29.74 1.01
N LYS A 51 1.47 28.80 1.88
CA LYS A 51 2.88 28.68 2.32
C LYS A 51 3.25 27.31 2.93
N ILE A 52 2.77 26.20 2.38
CA ILE A 52 3.24 24.89 2.87
C ILE A 52 4.63 24.61 2.28
N LYS A 53 5.60 24.30 3.17
CA LYS A 53 6.93 23.87 2.76
C LYS A 53 6.85 22.48 2.11
N SER A 54 7.66 22.22 1.08
CA SER A 54 7.74 20.92 0.42
C SER A 54 7.87 19.76 1.41
N LYS A 55 8.67 19.93 2.47
CA LYS A 55 8.86 18.93 3.51
C LYS A 55 7.57 18.57 4.25
N THR A 56 6.73 19.57 4.55
CA THR A 56 5.43 19.35 5.20
C THR A 56 4.45 18.62 4.28
N ILE A 57 4.53 18.84 2.96
CA ILE A 57 3.72 18.09 1.98
C ILE A 57 4.15 16.62 1.97
N GLU A 58 5.45 16.35 1.96
CA GLU A 58 6.01 15.00 2.01
C GLU A 58 5.60 14.27 3.29
N ASP A 59 5.76 14.90 4.45
CA ASP A 59 5.41 14.28 5.74
C ASP A 59 3.91 13.97 5.81
N LEU A 60 3.06 14.86 5.28
CA LEU A 60 1.62 14.64 5.22
C LEU A 60 1.24 13.55 4.20
N MET A 61 1.92 13.47 3.05
CA MET A 61 1.77 12.37 2.10
C MET A 61 2.08 11.03 2.77
N MET A 62 3.20 10.95 3.47
CA MET A 62 3.62 9.73 4.19
C MET A 62 2.61 9.35 5.27
N PHE A 63 2.17 10.31 6.07
CA PHE A 63 1.15 10.08 7.11
C PHE A 63 -0.19 9.61 6.55
N LEU A 64 -0.67 10.22 5.45
CA LEU A 64 -1.91 9.80 4.81
C LEU A 64 -1.79 8.44 4.14
N CYS A 65 -0.62 8.14 3.57
CA CYS A 65 -0.32 6.84 2.99
C CYS A 65 -0.43 5.76 4.07
N THR A 66 0.29 5.90 5.18
CA THR A 66 0.28 4.92 6.29
C THR A 66 -1.10 4.80 6.93
N SER A 67 -1.77 5.92 7.21
CA SER A 67 -3.11 5.91 7.81
C SER A 67 -4.15 5.22 6.92
N LYS A 68 -4.08 5.41 5.59
CA LYS A 68 -4.96 4.68 4.65
C LYS A 68 -4.67 3.19 4.66
N PHE A 69 -3.40 2.79 4.67
CA PHE A 69 -3.02 1.39 4.76
C PHE A 69 -3.58 0.74 6.02
N ASP A 70 -3.46 1.39 7.18
CA ASP A 70 -4.01 0.90 8.45
C ASP A 70 -5.53 0.73 8.36
N ILE A 71 -6.26 1.71 7.83
CA ILE A 71 -7.72 1.64 7.68
C ILE A 71 -8.15 0.50 6.76
N GLU A 72 -7.49 0.33 5.62
CA GLU A 72 -7.81 -0.74 4.67
C GLU A 72 -7.45 -2.12 5.26
N GLU A 73 -6.37 -2.23 6.04
CA GLU A 73 -6.03 -3.46 6.76
C GLU A 73 -7.09 -3.81 7.82
N GLN A 74 -7.55 -2.84 8.61
CA GLN A 74 -8.61 -3.03 9.59
C GLN A 74 -9.94 -3.45 8.93
N LYS A 75 -10.31 -2.82 7.81
CA LYS A 75 -11.49 -3.23 7.02
C LYS A 75 -11.33 -4.65 6.49
N ALA A 76 -10.16 -5.02 5.99
CA ALA A 76 -9.90 -6.37 5.49
C ALA A 76 -9.97 -7.42 6.62
N LYS A 77 -9.53 -7.07 7.83
CA LYS A 77 -9.67 -7.91 9.04
C LYS A 77 -11.15 -8.09 9.42
N LEU A 78 -11.91 -6.99 9.50
CA LEU A 78 -13.35 -7.03 9.78
C LEU A 78 -14.11 -7.86 8.74
N LEU A 79 -13.87 -7.64 7.44
CA LEU A 79 -14.52 -8.41 6.38
C LEU A 79 -14.21 -9.91 6.49
N LYS A 80 -12.97 -10.29 6.84
CA LYS A 80 -12.65 -11.69 7.10
C LYS A 80 -13.40 -12.25 8.30
N GLU A 81 -13.61 -11.46 9.35
CA GLU A 81 -14.33 -11.88 10.55
C GLU A 81 -15.85 -12.02 10.31
N PHE A 82 -16.43 -11.22 9.40
CA PHE A 82 -17.86 -11.30 9.06
C PHE A 82 -18.21 -12.35 8.00
N PHE A 83 -17.26 -12.74 7.14
CA PHE A 83 -17.47 -13.65 6.01
C PHE A 83 -16.75 -15.01 6.14
N ILE A 84 -16.26 -15.34 7.34
CA ILE A 84 -15.74 -16.67 7.72
C ILE A 84 -16.67 -17.27 8.79
#